data_AF-A0A0F4GAD9-F1
#
_entry.id   AF-A0A0F4GAD9-F1
#
_cell.length_a   1.000
_cell.length_b   1.000
_cell.length_c   1.000
_cell.angle_alpha   90.00
_cell.angle_beta   90.00
_cell.angle_gamma   90.00
#
_symmetry.space_group_name_H-M   'P 1'
#
loop_
_entity.id
_entity.type
_entity.pdbx_description
1 polymer ?
#
loop_
_entity_poly.entity_id
_entity_poly.type
_entity_poly.pdbx_seq_one_letter_code
_entity_poly.pdbx_strand_id
1 'polypeptide(L)'
;MICAAIEGVKQCAVPGKTIKSFDLRDIAIRRAMVIPASDPGLEVFTKLRPQRRGTRGSSNWYDFSFESLEVSHGPKRRYNEHCSGQISIIYDDDNPASVSEYTATYAADKAVFEHAEGVCTRAVSAEEHYAATARIGLIYGPCFQGLRAVKTGDGYATFEIEVSDTKKTMPAHFEFPFVIYPTFLDSAMQSAYQALTHGRHEGEGETIVPTEFKFMRVSNNLPKASSEAFSGFVKSAWISQKSCAATIKVARKD
;
A
#
# COMPACT_ATOMS: atom_id res chain seq x y z
N MET A 1 5.57 -6.78 -3.21
CA MET A 1 4.71 -7.97 -3.00
C MET A 1 3.24 -7.65 -3.24
N ILE A 2 2.64 -6.66 -2.56
CA ILE A 2 1.22 -6.27 -2.77
C ILE A 2 0.90 -5.93 -4.23
N CYS A 3 1.65 -5.01 -4.86
CA CYS A 3 1.45 -4.67 -6.28
C CYS A 3 1.56 -5.89 -7.21
N ALA A 4 2.49 -6.80 -6.93
CA ALA A 4 2.67 -8.03 -7.70
C ALA A 4 1.50 -9.01 -7.53
N ALA A 5 0.89 -9.10 -6.33
CA ALA A 5 -0.32 -9.88 -6.12
C ALA A 5 -1.50 -9.31 -6.93
N ILE A 6 -1.63 -7.98 -7.00
CA ILE A 6 -2.64 -7.30 -7.82
C ILE A 6 -2.45 -7.61 -9.31
N GLU A 7 -1.23 -7.48 -9.84
CA GLU A 7 -0.97 -7.84 -11.24
C GLU A 7 -1.17 -9.34 -11.51
N GLY A 8 -0.80 -10.20 -10.55
CA GLY A 8 -1.01 -11.63 -10.65
C GLY A 8 -2.48 -12.00 -10.74
N VAL A 9 -3.33 -11.48 -9.85
CA VAL A 9 -4.77 -11.79 -9.87
C VAL A 9 -5.45 -11.19 -11.10
N LYS A 10 -5.00 -10.02 -11.57
CA LYS A 10 -5.53 -9.38 -12.77
C LYS A 10 -5.39 -10.26 -14.02
N GLN A 11 -4.34 -11.08 -14.10
CA GLN A 11 -4.19 -12.07 -15.19
C GLN A 11 -5.24 -13.19 -15.14
N CYS A 12 -5.90 -13.39 -14.00
CA CYS A 12 -7.02 -14.31 -13.82
C CYS A 12 -8.39 -13.65 -14.05
N ALA A 13 -8.44 -12.42 -14.56
CA ALA A 13 -9.68 -11.72 -14.80
C ALA A 13 -10.59 -12.46 -15.79
N VAL A 14 -11.90 -12.43 -15.54
CA VAL A 14 -12.91 -13.04 -16.41
C VAL A 14 -12.96 -12.24 -17.72
N PRO A 15 -12.73 -12.89 -18.88
CA PRO A 15 -12.82 -12.21 -20.17
C PRO A 15 -14.18 -11.53 -20.37
N GLY A 16 -14.16 -10.31 -20.91
CA GLY A 16 -15.37 -9.53 -21.21
C GLY A 16 -15.99 -8.80 -20.02
N LYS A 17 -15.47 -8.94 -18.79
CA LYS A 17 -15.91 -8.15 -17.63
C LYS A 17 -14.96 -6.97 -17.35
N THR A 18 -15.54 -5.82 -17.04
CA THR A 18 -14.79 -4.63 -16.63
C THR A 18 -14.40 -4.73 -15.15
N ILE A 19 -13.10 -4.59 -14.86
CA ILE A 19 -12.61 -4.56 -13.48
C ILE A 19 -12.81 -3.17 -12.91
N LYS A 20 -13.54 -3.07 -11.79
CA LYS A 20 -13.75 -1.86 -11.01
C LYS A 20 -12.61 -1.62 -10.03
N SER A 21 -12.29 -2.63 -9.22
CA SER A 21 -11.25 -2.54 -8.18
C SER A 21 -10.71 -3.91 -7.76
N PHE A 22 -9.69 -3.90 -6.91
CA PHE A 22 -9.12 -5.07 -6.27
C PHE A 22 -9.27 -4.91 -4.76
N ASP A 23 -9.83 -5.94 -4.12
CA ASP A 23 -9.93 -6.01 -2.66
C ASP A 23 -8.88 -6.97 -2.14
N LEU A 24 -8.10 -6.51 -1.17
CA LEU A 24 -7.15 -7.30 -0.43
C LEU A 24 -7.51 -7.28 1.04
N ARG A 25 -7.29 -8.39 1.74
CA ARG A 25 -7.49 -8.47 3.19
C ARG A 25 -6.54 -9.46 3.83
N ASP A 26 -6.45 -9.35 5.15
CA ASP A 26 -5.64 -10.24 5.99
C ASP A 26 -4.20 -10.38 5.48
N ILE A 27 -3.64 -9.27 4.98
CA ILE A 27 -2.27 -9.26 4.45
C ILE A 27 -1.33 -9.22 5.65
N ALA A 28 -0.44 -10.20 5.77
CA ALA A 28 0.61 -10.23 6.76
C ALA A 28 1.98 -10.09 6.08
N ILE A 29 2.77 -9.10 6.51
CA ILE A 29 4.18 -8.96 6.16
C ILE A 29 4.99 -9.55 7.32
N ARG A 30 5.46 -10.78 7.14
CA ARG A 30 6.07 -11.57 8.21
C ARG A 30 7.58 -11.36 8.32
N ARG A 31 8.24 -11.15 7.18
CA ARG A 31 9.70 -11.03 7.12
C ARG A 31 10.12 -10.19 5.93
N ALA A 32 11.09 -9.30 6.15
CA ALA A 32 11.76 -8.59 5.07
C ALA A 32 12.37 -9.56 4.05
N MET A 33 12.17 -9.28 2.77
CA MET A 33 12.81 -10.01 1.67
C MET A 33 14.14 -9.31 1.37
N VAL A 34 15.24 -9.83 1.93
CA VAL A 34 16.57 -9.27 1.73
C VAL A 34 17.16 -9.86 0.46
N ILE A 35 17.42 -9.00 -0.53
CA ILE A 35 18.03 -9.39 -1.79
C ILE A 35 19.56 -9.28 -1.63
N PRO A 36 20.32 -10.39 -1.70
CA PRO A 36 21.77 -10.34 -1.63
C PRO A 36 22.35 -9.57 -2.82
N ALA A 37 23.43 -8.83 -2.60
CA ALA A 37 24.19 -8.19 -3.68
C ALA A 37 25.03 -9.18 -4.50
N SER A 38 25.16 -10.43 -4.02
CA SER A 38 25.90 -11.51 -4.67
C SER A 38 25.02 -12.32 -5.62
N ASP A 39 25.58 -12.73 -6.75
CA ASP A 39 25.00 -13.71 -7.69
C ASP A 39 24.98 -15.12 -7.04
N PRO A 40 23.96 -15.99 -7.20
CA PRO A 40 22.79 -15.92 -8.10
C PRO A 40 21.62 -15.02 -7.66
N GLY A 41 21.76 -14.27 -6.56
CA GLY A 41 20.67 -13.49 -5.95
C GLY A 41 19.70 -14.35 -5.12
N LEU A 42 18.43 -13.96 -5.10
CA LEU A 42 17.36 -14.60 -4.32
C LEU A 42 16.32 -15.26 -5.23
N GLU A 43 16.07 -16.55 -5.06
CA GLU A 43 14.95 -17.22 -5.73
C GLU A 43 13.64 -16.99 -4.96
N VAL A 44 12.64 -16.44 -5.64
CA VAL A 44 11.34 -16.08 -5.06
C VAL A 44 10.21 -16.90 -5.70
N PHE A 45 9.43 -17.56 -4.87
CA PHE A 45 8.23 -18.30 -5.22
C PHE A 45 7.00 -17.44 -4.93
N THR A 46 6.24 -17.14 -5.97
CA THR A 46 4.95 -16.45 -5.85
C THR A 46 3.83 -17.46 -6.04
N LYS A 47 2.90 -17.54 -5.09
CA LYS A 47 1.74 -18.42 -5.14
C LYS A 47 0.48 -17.58 -5.24
N LEU A 48 -0.43 -17.97 -6.11
CA LEU A 48 -1.78 -17.43 -6.21
C LEU A 48 -2.74 -18.60 -6.41
N ARG A 49 -3.70 -18.78 -5.51
CA ARG A 49 -4.58 -19.96 -5.49
C ARG A 49 -6.03 -19.55 -5.28
N PRO A 50 -6.97 -19.96 -6.16
CA PRO A 50 -8.39 -19.75 -5.90
C PRO A 50 -8.80 -20.43 -4.59
N GLN A 51 -9.52 -19.73 -3.72
CA GLN A 51 -10.06 -20.32 -2.51
C GLN A 51 -11.17 -21.32 -2.85
N ARG A 52 -11.00 -22.58 -2.44
CA ARG A 52 -12.02 -23.61 -2.60
C ARG A 52 -12.97 -23.57 -1.41
N ARG A 53 -14.22 -23.12 -1.61
CA ARG A 53 -15.27 -23.19 -0.58
C ARG A 53 -16.03 -24.52 -0.64
N GLY A 54 -15.36 -25.63 -0.28
CA GLY A 54 -15.98 -26.95 -0.05
C GLY A 54 -17.11 -27.32 -1.04
N THR A 55 -18.22 -27.87 -0.54
CA THR A 55 -19.42 -28.20 -1.31
C THR A 55 -20.44 -27.05 -1.42
N ARG A 56 -20.13 -25.84 -0.91
CA ARG A 56 -21.11 -24.75 -0.70
C ARG A 56 -20.88 -23.49 -1.55
N GLY A 57 -20.05 -23.55 -2.59
CA GLY A 57 -19.99 -22.51 -3.64
C GLY A 57 -18.59 -22.11 -4.09
N SER A 58 -18.52 -21.24 -5.10
CA SER A 58 -17.28 -20.60 -5.56
C SER A 58 -16.93 -19.40 -4.69
N SER A 59 -15.67 -19.28 -4.25
CA SER A 59 -15.14 -18.03 -3.70
C SER A 59 -14.57 -17.18 -4.84
N ASN A 60 -14.77 -15.87 -4.81
CA ASN A 60 -14.09 -14.92 -5.70
C ASN A 60 -12.71 -14.49 -5.16
N TRP A 61 -12.30 -15.03 -4.01
CA TRP A 61 -11.03 -14.76 -3.37
C TRP A 61 -9.95 -15.75 -3.80
N TYR A 62 -8.73 -15.24 -3.85
CA TYR A 62 -7.50 -15.98 -4.04
C TYR A 62 -6.62 -15.79 -2.81
N ASP A 63 -5.99 -16.87 -2.35
CA ASP A 63 -4.87 -16.77 -1.41
C ASP A 63 -3.59 -16.49 -2.19
N PHE A 64 -2.80 -15.53 -1.74
CA PHE A 64 -1.47 -15.28 -2.27
C PHE A 64 -0.39 -15.42 -1.21
N SER A 65 0.80 -15.87 -1.61
CA SER A 65 1.99 -15.80 -0.77
C SER A 65 3.27 -15.57 -1.58
N PHE A 66 4.25 -14.96 -0.94
CA PHE A 66 5.60 -14.75 -1.45
C PHE A 66 6.58 -15.41 -0.49
N GLU A 67 7.34 -16.36 -1.01
CA GLU A 67 8.35 -17.12 -0.27
C GLU A 67 9.69 -17.03 -0.98
N SER A 68 10.79 -17.03 -0.25
CA SER A 68 12.12 -17.21 -0.84
C SER A 68 12.72 -18.56 -0.46
N LEU A 69 13.59 -19.09 -1.32
CA LEU A 69 14.39 -20.26 -0.98
C LEU A 69 15.55 -19.83 -0.05
N GLU A 70 15.64 -20.45 1.11
CA GLU A 70 16.78 -20.27 2.00
C GLU A 70 18.03 -20.92 1.37
N VAL A 71 19.15 -20.20 1.39
CA VAL A 71 20.47 -20.75 1.04
C VAL A 71 20.92 -21.67 2.16
N SER A 72 20.34 -22.87 2.23
CA SER A 72 20.69 -23.89 3.22
C SER A 72 21.53 -24.98 2.59
N HIS A 73 22.66 -25.31 3.21
CA HIS A 73 23.55 -26.41 2.80
C HIS A 73 23.06 -27.80 3.23
N GLY A 74 21.84 -27.90 3.77
CA GLY A 74 21.22 -29.15 4.21
C GLY A 74 20.49 -29.87 3.08
N PRO A 75 20.12 -31.15 3.25
CA PRO A 75 19.46 -31.95 2.21
C PRO A 75 18.00 -31.52 1.93
N LYS A 76 17.41 -30.66 2.77
CA LYS A 76 16.02 -30.20 2.64
C LYS A 76 15.98 -28.73 2.25
N ARG A 77 15.23 -28.42 1.18
CA ARG A 77 14.89 -27.05 0.81
C ARG A 77 14.03 -26.42 1.91
N ARG A 78 14.40 -25.23 2.36
CA ARG A 78 13.63 -24.44 3.33
C ARG A 78 13.15 -23.16 2.67
N TYR A 79 11.92 -22.77 2.98
CA TYR A 79 11.27 -21.61 2.40
C TYR A 79 10.97 -20.59 3.49
N ASN A 80 11.30 -19.34 3.23
CA ASN A 80 10.99 -18.22 4.12
C ASN A 80 9.79 -17.46 3.56
N GLU A 81 8.64 -17.52 4.24
CA GLU A 81 7.49 -16.70 3.85
C GLU A 81 7.70 -15.24 4.26
N HIS A 82 7.49 -14.34 3.29
CA HIS A 82 7.67 -12.89 3.45
C HIS A 82 6.34 -12.16 3.58
N CYS A 83 5.38 -12.53 2.75
CA CYS A 83 4.08 -11.88 2.67
C CYS A 83 3.03 -12.90 2.27
N SER A 84 1.88 -12.87 2.92
CA SER A 84 0.72 -13.67 2.56
C SER A 84 -0.55 -12.86 2.77
N GLY A 85 -1.63 -13.21 2.09
CA GLY A 85 -2.92 -12.54 2.23
C GLY A 85 -3.95 -13.06 1.26
N GLN A 86 -5.11 -12.41 1.24
CA GLN A 86 -6.20 -12.74 0.33
C GLN A 86 -6.46 -11.57 -0.62
N ILE A 87 -6.80 -11.89 -1.87
CA ILE A 87 -7.11 -10.90 -2.90
C ILE A 87 -8.32 -11.34 -3.75
N SER A 88 -9.18 -10.40 -4.13
CA SER A 88 -10.29 -10.64 -5.04
C SER A 88 -10.42 -9.52 -6.07
N ILE A 89 -10.98 -9.86 -7.24
CA ILE A 89 -11.31 -8.91 -8.30
C ILE A 89 -12.76 -8.48 -8.10
N ILE A 90 -12.98 -7.17 -8.00
CA ILE A 90 -14.31 -6.57 -7.99
C ILE A 90 -14.59 -6.05 -9.39
N TYR A 91 -15.54 -6.68 -10.05
CA TYR A 91 -16.02 -6.24 -11.37
C TYR A 91 -17.06 -5.15 -11.22
N ASP A 92 -17.24 -4.35 -12.26
CA ASP A 92 -18.43 -3.51 -12.33
C ASP A 92 -19.67 -4.40 -12.38
N ASP A 93 -20.65 -4.04 -11.56
CA ASP A 93 -22.00 -4.53 -11.62
C ASP A 93 -22.94 -3.33 -11.66
N ASP A 94 -23.98 -3.38 -12.50
CA ASP A 94 -25.03 -2.35 -12.53
C ASP A 94 -25.98 -2.47 -11.32
N ASN A 95 -25.46 -2.92 -10.18
CA ASN A 95 -26.25 -3.23 -8.99
C ASN A 95 -26.48 -1.94 -8.18
N PRO A 96 -27.74 -1.50 -7.99
CA PRO A 96 -28.02 -0.30 -7.20
C PRO A 96 -27.50 -0.36 -5.76
N ALA A 97 -27.39 -1.57 -5.18
CA ALA A 97 -26.83 -1.76 -3.84
C ALA A 97 -25.34 -1.40 -3.78
N SER A 98 -24.56 -1.71 -4.82
CA SER A 98 -23.12 -1.40 -4.87
C SER A 98 -22.88 0.11 -5.01
N VAL A 99 -23.78 0.81 -5.71
CA VAL A 99 -23.80 2.28 -5.78
C VAL A 99 -24.10 2.89 -4.41
N SER A 100 -25.13 2.41 -3.72
CA SER A 100 -25.50 2.91 -2.39
C SER A 100 -24.39 2.72 -1.35
N GLU A 101 -23.72 1.55 -1.35
CA GLU A 101 -22.59 1.28 -0.46
C GLU A 101 -21.41 2.24 -0.73
N TYR A 102 -21.12 2.48 -2.01
CA TYR A 102 -20.08 3.42 -2.42
C TYR A 102 -20.38 4.85 -1.95
N THR A 103 -21.61 5.34 -2.15
CA THR A 103 -22.02 6.68 -1.71
C THR A 103 -21.92 6.85 -0.20
N ALA A 104 -22.36 5.85 0.57
CA ALA A 104 -22.25 5.89 2.02
C ALA A 104 -20.77 5.89 2.49
N THR A 105 -19.93 5.08 1.86
CA THR A 105 -18.49 5.02 2.16
C THR A 105 -17.81 6.35 1.83
N TYR A 106 -18.12 6.94 0.67
CA TYR A 106 -17.60 8.23 0.25
C TYR A 106 -18.01 9.35 1.22
N ALA A 107 -19.28 9.39 1.64
CA ALA A 107 -19.77 10.38 2.60
C ALA A 107 -19.05 10.26 3.96
N ALA A 108 -18.81 9.03 4.43
CA ALA A 108 -18.06 8.79 5.66
C ALA A 108 -16.58 9.22 5.53
N ASP A 109 -15.91 8.86 4.42
CA ASP A 109 -14.53 9.25 4.16
C ASP A 109 -14.39 10.77 4.04
N LYS A 110 -15.34 11.44 3.37
CA LYS A 110 -15.39 12.90 3.24
C LYS A 110 -15.50 13.59 4.60
N ALA A 111 -16.38 13.11 5.48
CA ALA A 111 -16.52 13.67 6.83
C ALA A 111 -15.23 13.53 7.64
N VAL A 112 -14.48 12.43 7.49
CA VAL A 112 -13.18 12.25 8.14
C VAL A 112 -12.12 13.17 7.53
N PHE A 113 -12.13 13.37 6.21
CA PHE A 113 -11.23 14.32 5.54
C PHE A 113 -11.46 15.75 6.02
N GLU A 114 -12.72 16.23 6.06
CA GLU A 114 -13.07 17.56 6.55
C GLU A 114 -12.66 17.76 8.02
N HIS A 115 -12.85 16.73 8.86
CA HIS A 115 -12.37 16.76 10.23
C HIS A 115 -10.83 16.84 10.29
N ALA A 116 -10.14 16.03 9.50
CA ALA A 116 -8.68 16.02 9.42
C ALA A 116 -8.14 17.40 8.98
N GLU A 117 -8.76 18.05 7.99
CA GLU A 117 -8.40 19.41 7.57
C GLU A 117 -8.52 20.44 8.71
N GLY A 118 -9.53 20.28 9.58
CA GLY A 118 -9.72 21.15 10.74
C GLY A 118 -8.69 20.97 11.85
N VAL A 119 -8.23 19.73 12.10
CA VAL A 119 -7.28 19.44 13.19
C VAL A 119 -5.81 19.48 12.76
N CYS A 120 -5.52 19.24 11.47
CA CYS A 120 -4.17 19.21 10.92
C CYS A 120 -3.61 20.61 10.70
N THR A 121 -3.12 21.22 11.78
CA THR A 121 -2.62 22.61 11.76
C THR A 121 -1.12 22.72 11.53
N ARG A 122 -0.33 21.69 11.84
CA ARG A 122 1.12 21.70 11.64
C ARG A 122 1.46 21.25 10.23
N ALA A 123 1.93 22.18 9.41
CA ALA A 123 2.53 21.85 8.12
C ALA A 123 3.91 21.21 8.31
N VAL A 124 4.20 20.19 7.50
CA VAL A 124 5.51 19.54 7.39
C VAL A 124 5.88 19.49 5.91
N SER A 125 7.03 20.06 5.56
CA SER A 125 7.50 20.04 4.17
C SER A 125 7.96 18.63 3.76
N ALA A 126 8.08 18.39 2.44
CA ALA A 126 8.64 17.14 1.94
C ALA A 126 10.08 16.93 2.45
N GLU A 127 10.90 17.98 2.44
CA GLU A 127 12.29 17.97 2.93
C GLU A 127 12.34 17.63 4.42
N GLU A 128 11.48 18.26 5.23
CA GLU A 128 11.38 17.97 6.66
C GLU A 128 10.96 16.53 6.92
N HIS A 129 9.98 16.01 6.18
CA HIS A 129 9.54 14.62 6.29
C HIS A 129 10.68 13.65 5.97
N TYR A 130 11.33 13.80 4.81
CA TYR A 130 12.37 12.86 4.39
C TYR A 130 13.64 12.98 5.25
N ALA A 131 13.95 14.17 5.78
CA ALA A 131 15.00 14.32 6.78
C ALA A 131 14.64 13.63 8.11
N ALA A 132 13.37 13.70 8.55
CA ALA A 132 12.90 13.03 9.76
C ALA A 132 12.91 11.51 9.62
N THR A 133 12.46 10.96 8.49
CA THR A 133 12.47 9.51 8.27
C THR A 133 13.90 8.97 8.11
N ALA A 134 14.80 9.73 7.48
CA ALA A 134 16.21 9.34 7.36
C ALA A 134 16.90 9.21 8.73
N ARG A 135 16.57 10.08 9.70
CA ARG A 135 17.11 10.01 11.08
C ARG A 135 16.75 8.71 11.81
N ILE A 136 15.65 8.07 11.45
CA ILE A 136 15.19 6.79 12.03
C ILE A 136 15.50 5.58 11.13
N GLY A 137 16.42 5.74 10.17
CA GLY A 137 16.89 4.66 9.29
C GLY A 137 16.03 4.40 8.05
N LEU A 138 14.99 5.20 7.80
CA LEU A 138 14.14 5.12 6.60
C LEU A 138 14.64 6.12 5.55
N ILE A 139 15.66 5.69 4.80
CA ILE A 139 16.28 6.48 3.74
C ILE A 139 15.60 6.18 2.40
N TYR A 140 14.71 7.08 1.97
CA TYR A 140 13.99 6.93 0.70
C TYR A 140 14.80 7.50 -0.46
N GLY A 141 14.98 6.69 -1.52
CA GLY A 141 15.57 7.15 -2.77
C GLY A 141 14.61 8.01 -3.60
N PRO A 142 15.09 8.67 -4.67
CA PRO A 142 14.31 9.65 -5.45
C PRO A 142 12.95 9.14 -5.94
N CYS A 143 12.87 7.88 -6.37
CA CYS A 143 11.61 7.28 -6.84
C CYS A 143 10.58 7.09 -5.71
N PHE A 144 11.02 6.98 -4.46
CA PHE A 144 10.17 6.80 -3.28
C PHE A 144 9.91 8.11 -2.53
N GLN A 145 10.31 9.25 -3.09
CA GLN A 145 10.05 10.57 -2.53
C GLN A 145 8.82 11.24 -3.17
N GLY A 146 7.68 10.54 -3.18
CA GLY A 146 6.45 11.00 -3.81
C GLY A 146 5.57 11.90 -2.94
N LEU A 147 5.86 12.04 -1.64
CA LEU A 147 5.11 12.89 -0.70
C LEU A 147 5.53 14.36 -0.89
N ARG A 148 4.56 15.23 -1.20
CA ARG A 148 4.80 16.64 -1.54
C ARG A 148 4.50 17.60 -0.40
N ALA A 149 3.39 17.37 0.28
CA ALA A 149 2.97 18.19 1.40
C ALA A 149 2.25 17.33 2.42
N VAL A 150 2.46 17.62 3.70
CA VAL A 150 1.69 17.03 4.78
C VAL A 150 1.29 18.11 5.75
N LYS A 151 0.05 18.05 6.24
CA LYS A 151 -0.35 18.70 7.48
C LYS A 151 -0.73 17.62 8.47
N THR A 152 -0.34 17.77 9.73
CA THR A 152 -0.58 16.78 10.78
C THR A 152 -1.16 17.44 12.02
N GLY A 153 -1.96 16.69 12.76
CA GLY A 153 -2.62 17.14 13.99
C GLY A 153 -3.44 16.04 14.64
N ASP A 154 -3.31 15.89 15.95
CA ASP A 154 -4.13 15.01 16.81
C ASP A 154 -4.39 13.59 16.25
N GLY A 155 -3.34 12.89 15.81
CA GLY A 155 -3.46 11.53 15.26
C GLY A 155 -4.00 11.48 13.82
N TYR A 156 -4.23 12.63 13.19
CA TYR A 156 -4.58 12.75 11.78
C TYR A 156 -3.45 13.36 10.97
N ALA A 157 -3.49 13.12 9.66
CA ALA A 157 -2.72 13.88 8.68
C ALA A 157 -3.56 14.08 7.41
N THR A 158 -3.39 15.21 6.74
CA THR A 158 -3.78 15.40 5.35
C THR A 158 -2.54 15.51 4.50
N PHE A 159 -2.52 14.92 3.32
CA PHE A 159 -1.31 14.88 2.52
C PHE A 159 -1.57 15.03 1.03
N GLU A 160 -0.52 15.38 0.32
CA GLU A 160 -0.44 15.37 -1.13
C GLU A 160 0.69 14.45 -1.58
N ILE A 161 0.41 13.54 -2.51
CA ILE A 161 1.38 12.65 -3.14
C ILE A 161 1.30 12.75 -4.66
N GLU A 162 2.39 12.47 -5.33
CA GLU A 162 2.47 12.40 -6.78
C GLU A 162 2.96 11.02 -7.24
N VAL A 163 2.58 10.65 -8.47
CA VAL A 163 3.14 9.47 -9.12
C VAL A 163 4.57 9.77 -9.57
N SER A 164 5.54 9.11 -8.94
CA SER A 164 6.95 9.20 -9.31
C SER A 164 7.22 8.70 -10.72
N ASP A 165 8.06 9.41 -11.48
CA ASP A 165 8.51 9.01 -12.81
C ASP A 165 9.55 7.89 -12.74
N THR A 166 9.10 6.66 -12.46
CA THR A 166 9.98 5.49 -12.38
C THR A 166 10.59 5.15 -13.73
N LYS A 167 9.87 5.42 -14.82
CA LYS A 167 10.30 5.21 -16.20
C LYS A 167 11.66 5.84 -16.49
N LYS A 168 11.91 7.06 -16.02
CA LYS A 168 13.22 7.74 -16.19
C LYS A 168 14.40 6.95 -15.62
N THR A 169 14.18 6.18 -14.57
CA THR A 169 15.24 5.41 -13.88
C THR A 169 15.39 3.98 -14.38
N MET A 170 14.46 3.49 -15.20
CA MET A 170 14.50 2.12 -15.72
C MET A 170 15.43 2.00 -16.94
N PRO A 171 16.05 0.82 -17.16
CA PRO A 171 16.79 0.55 -18.38
C PRO A 171 15.95 0.83 -19.63
N ALA A 172 16.55 1.46 -20.63
CA ALA A 172 15.90 1.89 -21.88
C ALA A 172 14.67 2.81 -21.69
N HIS A 173 14.51 3.42 -20.50
CA HIS A 173 13.36 4.25 -20.14
C HIS A 173 12.01 3.54 -20.41
N PHE A 174 11.94 2.25 -20.12
CA PHE A 174 10.75 1.44 -20.36
C PHE A 174 10.19 0.88 -19.06
N GLU A 175 8.88 0.99 -18.91
CA GLU A 175 8.11 0.37 -17.83
C GLU A 175 6.77 -0.15 -18.37
N PHE A 176 6.28 -1.25 -17.81
CA PHE A 176 4.93 -1.72 -18.09
C PHE A 176 3.91 -0.91 -17.29
N PRO A 177 2.68 -0.73 -17.81
CA PRO A 177 1.63 -0.07 -17.06
C PRO A 177 1.14 -0.97 -15.91
N PHE A 178 1.32 -0.50 -14.67
CA PHE A 178 0.80 -1.15 -13.47
C PHE A 178 -0.58 -0.61 -13.08
N VAL A 179 -1.35 -1.39 -12.32
CA VAL A 179 -2.57 -0.95 -11.64
C VAL A 179 -2.22 0.09 -10.58
N ILE A 180 -1.19 -0.20 -9.78
CA ILE A 180 -0.66 0.71 -8.76
C ILE A 180 0.85 0.56 -8.70
N TYR A 181 1.55 1.69 -8.82
CA TYR A 181 3.01 1.72 -8.72
C TYR A 181 3.45 1.49 -7.27
N PRO A 182 4.50 0.66 -7.02
CA PRO A 182 5.03 0.45 -5.68
C PRO A 182 5.45 1.75 -4.97
N THR A 183 6.02 2.69 -5.72
CA THR A 183 6.45 4.01 -5.23
C THR A 183 5.28 4.86 -4.75
N PHE A 184 4.16 4.83 -5.48
CA PHE A 184 2.94 5.54 -5.12
C PHE A 184 2.30 4.95 -3.86
N LEU A 185 2.17 3.61 -3.80
CA LEU A 185 1.64 2.92 -2.63
C LEU A 185 2.50 3.20 -1.39
N ASP A 186 3.83 3.17 -1.53
CA ASP A 186 4.75 3.48 -0.45
C ASP A 186 4.64 4.94 0.02
N SER A 187 4.57 5.89 -0.91
CA SER A 187 4.37 7.31 -0.58
C SER A 187 3.08 7.57 0.20
N ALA A 188 1.99 6.86 -0.13
CA ALA A 188 0.77 6.92 0.65
C ALA A 188 0.98 6.36 2.08
N MET A 189 1.72 5.27 2.24
CA MET A 189 2.02 4.69 3.56
C MET A 189 2.95 5.59 4.40
N GLN A 190 3.91 6.27 3.77
CA GLN A 190 4.81 7.24 4.41
C GLN A 190 4.04 8.36 5.12
N SER A 191 2.88 8.79 4.57
CA SER A 191 2.04 9.81 5.20
C SER A 191 1.58 9.44 6.61
N ALA A 192 1.42 8.14 6.91
CA ALA A 192 0.99 7.68 8.23
C ALA A 192 2.02 7.96 9.32
N TYR A 193 3.30 8.05 8.96
CA TYR A 193 4.37 8.44 9.89
C TYR A 193 4.08 9.79 10.55
N GLN A 194 3.60 10.78 9.77
CA GLN A 194 3.34 12.12 10.29
C GLN A 194 2.15 12.17 11.24
N ALA A 195 1.11 11.36 10.97
CA ALA A 195 -0.03 11.25 11.88
C ALA A 195 0.37 10.55 13.20
N LEU A 196 1.20 9.51 13.12
CA LEU A 196 1.61 8.69 14.26
C LEU A 196 2.64 9.35 15.17
N THR A 197 3.43 10.28 14.65
CA THR A 197 4.50 10.95 15.39
C THR A 197 4.13 12.36 15.86
N HIS A 198 2.96 12.88 15.47
CA HIS A 198 2.48 14.17 15.95
C HIS A 198 2.46 14.25 17.48
N GLY A 199 3.09 15.29 18.04
CA GLY A 199 3.14 15.52 19.48
C GLY A 199 4.05 14.55 20.25
N ARG A 200 4.80 13.68 19.57
CA ARG A 200 5.87 12.87 20.17
C ARG A 200 7.21 13.57 20.00
N HIS A 201 8.11 13.41 20.97
CA HIS A 201 9.42 14.06 20.94
C HIS A 201 10.21 13.67 19.68
N GLU A 202 10.57 14.68 18.87
CA GLU A 202 11.35 14.48 17.65
C GLU A 202 12.75 13.96 18.00
N GLY A 203 13.11 12.77 17.50
CA GLY A 203 14.46 12.20 17.65
C GLY A 203 14.57 10.96 18.54
N GLU A 204 13.49 10.55 19.22
CA GLU A 204 13.39 9.28 19.98
C GLU A 204 12.45 8.27 19.30
N GLY A 205 12.31 8.37 17.98
CA GLY A 205 11.32 7.60 17.22
C GLY A 205 11.80 6.19 16.89
N GLU A 206 11.03 5.18 17.29
CA GLU A 206 11.15 3.83 16.73
C GLU A 206 10.78 3.85 15.25
N THR A 207 11.49 3.07 14.43
CA THR A 207 11.16 2.87 13.02
C THR A 207 9.79 2.21 12.89
N ILE A 208 8.83 2.91 12.28
CA ILE A 208 7.48 2.39 12.04
C ILE A 208 7.43 1.80 10.63
N VAL A 209 7.12 0.51 10.52
CA VAL A 209 6.97 -0.19 9.23
C VAL A 209 5.62 -0.92 9.17
N PRO A 210 4.98 -1.02 7.99
CA PRO A 210 3.78 -1.82 7.82
C PRO A 210 4.06 -3.31 8.04
N THR A 211 3.29 -3.94 8.93
CA THR A 211 3.36 -5.38 9.22
C THR A 211 2.08 -6.12 8.84
N GLU A 212 0.95 -5.43 8.76
CA GLU A 212 -0.35 -6.02 8.44
C GLU A 212 -1.22 -5.02 7.67
N PHE A 213 -2.06 -5.52 6.76
CA PHE A 213 -3.19 -4.80 6.20
C PHE A 213 -4.45 -5.62 6.40
N LYS A 214 -5.32 -5.18 7.31
CA LYS A 214 -6.65 -5.80 7.51
C LYS A 214 -7.49 -5.73 6.24
N PHE A 215 -7.46 -4.59 5.57
CA PHE A 215 -8.18 -4.36 4.33
C PHE A 215 -7.47 -3.31 3.49
N MET A 216 -7.46 -3.50 2.17
CA MET A 216 -7.00 -2.54 1.18
C MET A 216 -7.87 -2.68 -0.06
N ARG A 217 -8.40 -1.56 -0.58
CA ARG A 217 -9.09 -1.51 -1.87
C ARG A 217 -8.31 -0.63 -2.82
N VAL A 218 -8.01 -1.14 -4.01
CA VAL A 218 -7.28 -0.42 -5.06
C VAL A 218 -8.17 -0.30 -6.29
N SER A 219 -8.49 0.93 -6.69
CA SER A 219 -9.23 1.16 -7.93
C SER A 219 -8.43 0.70 -9.14
N ASN A 220 -9.07 0.07 -10.12
CA ASN A 220 -8.42 -0.26 -11.38
C ASN A 220 -8.25 0.97 -12.29
N ASN A 221 -8.98 2.05 -11.99
CA ASN A 221 -8.88 3.34 -12.68
C ASN A 221 -8.01 4.34 -11.90
N LEU A 222 -6.81 3.90 -11.52
CA LEU A 222 -5.79 4.83 -11.02
C LEU A 222 -5.05 5.46 -12.22
N PRO A 223 -4.81 6.78 -12.18
CA PRO A 223 -3.93 7.44 -13.12
C PRO A 223 -2.56 6.80 -13.22
N LYS A 224 -2.02 6.82 -14.44
CA LYS A 224 -0.74 6.21 -14.78
C LYS A 224 0.28 7.23 -15.27
N ALA A 225 -0.10 8.50 -15.36
CA ALA A 225 0.77 9.56 -15.81
C ALA A 225 1.61 10.11 -14.65
N SER A 226 2.91 10.27 -14.92
CA SER A 226 3.81 11.09 -14.09
C SER A 226 3.23 12.51 -13.98
N SER A 227 3.31 13.12 -12.79
CA SER A 227 2.81 14.47 -12.42
C SER A 227 1.33 14.64 -12.03
N GLU A 228 0.52 13.58 -11.97
CA GLU A 228 -0.81 13.70 -11.36
C GLU A 228 -0.72 13.72 -9.83
N ALA A 229 -1.35 14.74 -9.23
CA ALA A 229 -1.39 14.94 -7.79
C ALA A 229 -2.62 14.25 -7.17
N PHE A 230 -2.41 13.62 -6.03
CA PHE A 230 -3.44 12.97 -5.24
C PHE A 230 -3.41 13.55 -3.84
N SER A 231 -4.59 13.72 -3.26
CA SER A 231 -4.75 14.15 -1.89
C SER A 231 -5.41 13.05 -1.07
N GLY A 232 -5.17 13.09 0.23
CA GLY A 232 -5.69 12.08 1.12
C GLY A 232 -5.66 12.49 2.57
N PHE A 233 -6.19 11.61 3.40
CA PHE A 233 -6.06 11.70 4.85
C PHE A 233 -5.55 10.40 5.45
N VAL A 234 -4.93 10.56 6.61
CA VAL A 234 -4.64 9.48 7.55
C VAL A 234 -5.43 9.74 8.81
N LYS A 235 -6.04 8.69 9.34
CA LYS A 235 -6.47 8.61 10.74
C LYS A 235 -5.66 7.52 11.42
N SER A 236 -4.98 7.84 12.50
CA SER A 236 -4.08 6.93 13.18
C SER A 236 -4.31 6.88 14.69
N ALA A 237 -3.90 5.77 15.30
CA ALA A 237 -3.93 5.59 16.74
C ALA A 237 -2.85 4.60 17.16
N TRP A 238 -2.27 4.84 18.33
CA TRP A 238 -1.41 3.87 19.00
C TRP A 238 -2.27 2.89 19.79
N ILE A 239 -2.04 1.59 19.58
CA ILE A 239 -2.73 0.49 20.26
C ILE A 239 -1.94 0.10 21.51
N SER A 240 -0.60 0.14 21.43
CA SER A 240 0.31 -0.12 22.53
C SER A 240 1.59 0.72 22.35
N GLN A 241 2.61 0.50 23.18
CA GLN A 241 3.91 1.16 22.99
C GLN A 241 4.60 0.78 21.68
N LYS A 242 4.34 -0.42 21.14
CA LYS A 242 5.02 -0.98 19.96
C LYS A 242 4.09 -1.31 18.79
N SER A 243 2.83 -0.90 18.88
CA SER A 243 1.83 -1.20 17.86
C SER A 243 0.91 -0.01 17.66
N CYS A 244 0.65 0.29 16.40
CA CYS A 244 -0.23 1.35 15.96
C CYS A 244 -1.07 0.88 14.77
N ALA A 245 -2.17 1.56 14.53
CA ALA A 245 -3.00 1.37 13.35
C ALA A 245 -3.22 2.72 12.64
N ALA A 246 -3.36 2.65 11.32
CA ALA A 246 -3.70 3.79 10.49
C ALA A 246 -4.73 3.37 9.43
N THR A 247 -5.66 4.27 9.15
CA THR A 247 -6.53 4.24 7.97
C THR A 247 -6.05 5.32 7.03
N ILE A 248 -5.72 4.95 5.79
CA ILE A 248 -5.22 5.85 4.77
C ILE A 248 -6.21 5.86 3.62
N LYS A 249 -6.65 7.04 3.20
CA LYS A 249 -7.49 7.24 2.02
C LYS A 249 -6.79 8.18 1.07
N VAL A 250 -6.80 7.82 -0.21
CA VAL A 250 -6.17 8.58 -1.29
C VAL A 250 -7.20 8.73 -2.40
N ALA A 251 -7.36 9.96 -2.88
CA ALA A 251 -8.21 10.31 -4.01
C ALA A 251 -7.45 11.24 -4.96
N ARG A 252 -7.91 11.36 -6.21
CA ARG A 252 -7.37 12.37 -7.13
C ARG A 252 -7.65 13.75 -6.54
N LYS A 253 -6.70 14.67 -6.70
CA LYS A 253 -6.90 16.07 -6.39
C LYS A 253 -7.73 16.67 -7.53
N ASP A 254 -8.94 17.16 -7.22
CA ASP A 254 -9.80 17.86 -8.18
C ASP A 254 -9.23 19.24 -8.56
#